data_AF-A0A4Y2UXE5-F1
#
_entry.id   AF-A0A4Y2UXE5-F1
#
_cell.length_a   1.000
_cell.length_b   1.000
_cell.length_c   1.000
_cell.angle_alpha   90.00
_cell.angle_beta   90.00
_cell.angle_gamma   90.00
#
_symmetry.space_group_name_H-M   'P 1'
#
loop_
_entity.id
_entity.type
_entity.pdbx_description
1 polymer ?
#
loop_
_entity_poly.entity_id
_entity_poly.type
_entity_poly.pdbx_seq_one_letter_code
_entity_poly.pdbx_strand_id
1 'polypeptide(L)'
;MSAADVLSAVKSLEDALKCTICNGLLNDPLLIVKCGHTTCKQCFTNSDMACPVCRVPINSRDSLEDKQLVELLSHLKKLKSFLPSENGDEANEVLDEAIVKSSAKNGPLTSTPKVKRTKSVSKKPSVPSQNKERSIQ
;
A
#
# COMPACT_ATOMS: atom_id res chain seq x y z
N MET A 1 -18.60 22.36 23.37
CA MET A 1 -18.45 20.98 22.89
C MET A 1 -18.28 20.10 24.10
N SER A 2 -19.20 19.16 24.30
CA SER A 2 -19.15 18.17 25.36
C SER A 2 -18.20 17.02 24.97
N ALA A 3 -17.77 16.22 25.95
CA ALA A 3 -17.00 15.00 25.67
C ALA A 3 -17.77 14.02 24.77
N ALA A 4 -19.11 13.97 24.90
CA ALA A 4 -19.97 13.14 24.06
C ALA A 4 -19.93 13.58 22.58
N ASP A 5 -19.86 14.88 22.30
CA ASP A 5 -19.77 15.39 20.92
C ASP A 5 -18.46 14.95 20.25
N VAL A 6 -17.35 14.94 21.00
CA VAL A 6 -16.04 14.51 20.51
C VAL A 6 -16.05 13.01 20.21
N LEU A 7 -16.62 12.19 21.10
CA LEU A 7 -16.76 10.75 20.89
C LEU A 7 -17.58 10.43 19.64
N SER A 8 -18.73 11.09 19.47
CA SER A 8 -19.59 10.94 18.29
C SER A 8 -18.86 11.31 16.99
N ALA A 9 -18.09 12.40 17.00
CA ALA A 9 -17.30 12.81 15.84
C ALA A 9 -16.20 11.78 15.49
N VAL A 10 -15.51 11.24 16.50
CA VAL A 10 -14.48 10.20 16.27
C VAL A 10 -15.10 8.90 15.74
N LYS A 11 -16.28 8.51 16.23
CA LYS A 11 -17.01 7.34 15.71
C LYS A 11 -17.44 7.54 14.26
N SER A 12 -17.98 8.71 13.94
CA SER A 12 -18.33 9.07 12.55
C SER A 12 -17.12 9.05 11.62
N LEU A 13 -15.96 9.51 12.11
CA LEU A 13 -14.71 9.44 11.35
C LEU A 13 -14.22 8.00 11.15
N GLU A 14 -14.34 7.15 12.17
CA GLU A 14 -14.06 5.71 12.03
C GLU A 14 -14.97 5.06 11.00
N ASP A 15 -16.27 5.31 11.05
CA ASP A 15 -17.23 4.75 10.11
C ASP A 15 -16.93 5.17 8.66
N ALA A 16 -16.52 6.43 8.45
CA ALA A 16 -16.10 6.93 7.15
C ALA A 16 -14.81 6.28 6.62
N LEU A 17 -13.99 5.70 7.51
CA LEU A 17 -12.73 5.04 7.19
C LEU A 17 -12.84 3.50 7.15
N LYS A 18 -14.06 2.96 7.22
CA LYS A 18 -14.31 1.53 7.04
C LYS A 18 -14.26 1.14 5.56
N CYS A 19 -13.71 -0.04 5.30
CA CYS A 19 -13.78 -0.67 4.01
C CYS A 19 -15.18 -1.19 3.75
N THR A 20 -15.75 -0.88 2.60
CA THR A 20 -17.10 -1.36 2.21
C THR A 20 -17.16 -2.86 1.88
N ILE A 21 -16.00 -3.52 1.75
CA ILE A 21 -15.91 -4.94 1.39
C ILE A 21 -15.78 -5.83 2.62
N CYS A 22 -14.89 -5.49 3.56
CA CYS A 22 -14.69 -6.28 4.78
C CYS A 22 -15.31 -5.66 6.04
N ASN A 23 -15.92 -4.47 5.93
CA ASN A 23 -16.54 -3.71 7.03
C ASN A 23 -15.62 -3.31 8.21
N GLY A 24 -14.34 -3.70 8.17
CA GLY A 24 -13.31 -3.23 9.08
C GLY A 24 -12.69 -1.90 8.66
N LEU A 25 -11.89 -1.29 9.53
CA LEU A 25 -11.06 -0.13 9.16
C LEU A 25 -10.17 -0.48 7.95
N LEU A 26 -10.01 0.48 7.05
CA LEU A 26 -9.14 0.33 5.88
C LEU A 26 -7.73 -0.11 6.31
N ASN A 27 -7.21 -1.15 5.66
CA ASN A 27 -5.84 -1.64 5.83
C ASN A 27 -5.16 -1.63 4.47
N ASP A 28 -4.03 -0.91 4.36
CA ASP A 28 -3.38 -0.57 3.09
C ASP A 28 -4.40 -0.07 2.04
N PRO A 29 -5.00 1.12 2.24
CA PRO A 29 -6.03 1.64 1.36
C PRO A 29 -5.53 1.83 -0.07
N LEU A 30 -6.24 1.21 -1.01
CA LEU A 30 -6.12 1.39 -2.45
C LEU A 30 -7.28 2.23 -2.96
N LEU A 31 -6.96 3.40 -3.52
CA LEU A 31 -7.86 4.25 -4.26
C LEU A 31 -7.96 3.77 -5.71
N ILE A 32 -9.19 3.57 -6.18
CA ILE A 32 -9.48 3.26 -7.58
C ILE A 32 -9.71 4.57 -8.33
N VAL A 33 -8.73 5.01 -9.10
CA VAL A 33 -8.71 6.34 -9.74
C VAL A 33 -9.90 6.57 -10.68
N LYS A 34 -10.43 5.50 -11.29
CA LYS A 34 -11.54 5.58 -12.25
C LYS A 34 -12.88 5.94 -11.62
N CYS A 35 -13.11 5.52 -10.38
CA CYS A 35 -14.41 5.70 -9.71
C CYS A 35 -14.33 6.34 -8.32
N GLY A 36 -13.13 6.54 -7.78
CA GLY A 36 -12.89 7.17 -6.48
C GLY A 36 -13.15 6.27 -5.27
N HIS A 37 -13.55 5.01 -5.44
CA HIS A 37 -13.74 4.10 -4.31
C HIS A 37 -12.41 3.67 -3.71
N THR A 38 -12.34 3.64 -2.38
CA THR A 38 -11.17 3.19 -1.63
C THR A 38 -11.49 1.89 -0.88
N THR A 39 -10.61 0.90 -1.01
CA THR A 39 -10.76 -0.41 -0.36
C THR A 39 -9.42 -0.92 0.18
N CYS A 40 -9.41 -1.92 1.04
CA CYS A 40 -8.17 -2.54 1.47
C CYS A 40 -7.45 -3.22 0.30
N LYS A 41 -6.11 -3.22 0.30
CA LYS A 41 -5.29 -3.90 -0.72
C LYS A 41 -5.68 -5.37 -0.94
N GLN A 42 -5.95 -6.08 0.16
CA GLN A 42 -6.38 -7.47 0.10
C GLN A 42 -7.79 -7.62 -0.47
N CYS A 43 -8.71 -6.71 -0.15
CA CYS A 43 -10.07 -6.70 -0.68
C CYS A 43 -10.10 -6.42 -2.19
N PHE A 44 -9.17 -5.60 -2.68
CA PHE A 44 -9.01 -5.31 -4.10
C PHE A 44 -8.37 -6.47 -4.88
N THR A 45 -7.40 -7.17 -4.29
CA THR A 45 -6.68 -8.27 -4.96
C THR A 45 -7.61 -9.42 -5.35
N ASN A 46 -8.73 -9.59 -4.63
CA ASN A 46 -9.76 -10.59 -4.93
C ASN A 46 -10.78 -10.12 -6.00
N SER A 47 -10.52 -9.02 -6.70
CA SER A 47 -11.45 -8.47 -7.70
C SER A 47 -11.02 -8.79 -9.14
N ASP A 48 -11.96 -9.26 -9.96
CA ASP A 48 -11.73 -9.66 -11.36
C ASP A 48 -11.56 -8.44 -12.30
N MET A 49 -10.51 -7.63 -12.11
CA MET A 49 -10.23 -6.43 -12.93
C MET A 49 -11.41 -5.44 -12.99
N ALA A 50 -12.22 -5.42 -11.94
CA ALA A 50 -13.37 -4.53 -11.78
C ALA A 50 -13.40 -3.98 -10.36
N CYS A 51 -13.85 -2.73 -10.18
CA CYS A 51 -14.05 -2.16 -8.85
C CYS A 51 -14.96 -3.07 -8.02
N PRO A 52 -14.55 -3.53 -6.83
CA PRO A 52 -15.37 -4.45 -6.03
C PRO A 52 -16.64 -3.77 -5.48
N VAL A 53 -16.71 -2.44 -5.47
CA VAL A 53 -17.86 -1.66 -5.00
C VAL A 53 -18.88 -1.41 -6.12
N CYS A 54 -18.44 -0.82 -7.23
CA CYS A 54 -19.34 -0.35 -8.30
C CYS A 54 -19.13 -1.04 -9.65
N ARG A 55 -18.28 -2.07 -9.71
CA ARG A 55 -18.00 -2.91 -10.90
C ARG A 55 -17.47 -2.18 -12.13
N VAL A 56 -17.00 -0.93 -11.98
CA VAL A 56 -16.30 -0.19 -13.03
C VAL A 56 -15.03 -0.95 -13.44
N PRO A 57 -14.80 -1.23 -14.73
CA PRO A 57 -13.59 -1.90 -15.20
C PRO A 57 -12.33 -1.12 -14.85
N ILE A 58 -11.28 -1.82 -14.48
CA ILE A 58 -10.01 -1.27 -14.01
C ILE A 58 -8.85 -2.06 -14.57
N ASN A 59 -7.72 -1.38 -14.78
CA ASN A 59 -6.45 -2.03 -15.08
C ASN A 59 -5.45 -1.85 -13.93
N SER A 60 -4.28 -2.49 -14.02
CA SER A 60 -3.25 -2.46 -12.98
C SER A 60 -2.68 -1.07 -12.66
N ARG A 61 -2.91 -0.06 -13.51
CA ARG A 61 -2.47 1.34 -13.30
C ARG A 61 -3.56 2.22 -12.70
N ASP A 62 -4.79 1.72 -12.57
CA ASP A 62 -5.93 2.46 -12.05
C ASP A 62 -6.06 2.36 -10.52
N SER A 63 -5.17 1.63 -9.85
CA SER A 63 -5.10 1.51 -8.39
C SER A 63 -3.89 2.25 -7.83
N LEU A 64 -4.11 3.10 -6.83
CA LEU A 64 -3.06 3.86 -6.14
C LEU A 64 -3.15 3.63 -4.64
N GLU A 65 -2.01 3.38 -3.99
CA GLU A 65 -1.92 3.35 -2.53
C GLU A 65 -2.03 4.77 -1.97
N ASP A 66 -3.01 5.01 -1.09
CA ASP A 66 -3.19 6.31 -0.46
C ASP A 66 -2.44 6.40 0.87
N LYS A 67 -1.19 6.88 0.79
CA LYS A 67 -0.32 7.05 1.96
C LYS A 67 -0.86 8.07 2.96
N GLN A 68 -1.62 9.07 2.52
CA GLN A 68 -2.22 10.05 3.45
C GLN A 68 -3.31 9.39 4.28
N LEU A 69 -4.09 8.50 3.65
CA LEU A 69 -5.13 7.76 4.36
C LEU A 69 -4.55 6.78 5.38
N VAL A 70 -3.41 6.15 5.10
CA VAL A 70 -2.65 5.34 6.08
C VAL A 70 -2.27 6.16 7.32
N GLU A 71 -1.75 7.37 7.12
CA GLU A 71 -1.38 8.26 8.21
C GLU A 71 -2.61 8.70 9.03
N LEU A 72 -3.71 9.04 8.35
CA LEU A 72 -4.97 9.41 9.01
C LEU A 72 -5.54 8.27 9.86
N LEU A 73 -5.52 7.04 9.37
CA LEU A 73 -5.92 5.85 10.13
C LEU A 73 -5.05 5.67 11.39
N SER A 74 -3.75 5.96 11.28
CA SER A 74 -2.82 5.89 12.40
C SER A 74 -3.14 6.95 13.46
N HIS A 75 -3.45 8.17 13.03
CA HIS A 75 -3.94 9.22 13.92
C HIS A 75 -5.28 8.88 14.58
N LEU A 76 -6.24 8.30 13.85
CA LEU A 76 -7.52 7.86 14.41
C LEU A 76 -7.33 6.80 15.51
N LYS A 77 -6.50 5.78 15.26
CA LYS A 77 -6.17 4.75 16.26
C LYS A 77 -5.56 5.38 17.52
N LYS A 78 -4.67 6.35 17.36
CA LYS A 78 -4.07 7.10 18.46
C LYS A 78 -5.10 7.93 19.22
N LEU A 79 -5.99 8.64 18.53
CA LEU A 79 -7.07 9.42 19.16
C LEU A 79 -7.98 8.53 20.01
N LYS A 80 -8.37 7.37 19.48
CA LYS A 80 -9.17 6.38 20.20
C LYS A 80 -8.52 5.90 21.50
N SER A 81 -7.19 5.77 21.53
CA SER A 81 -6.48 5.37 22.75
C SER A 81 -6.58 6.37 23.91
N PHE A 82 -6.90 7.64 23.62
CA PHE A 82 -7.09 8.68 24.63
C PHE A 82 -8.54 8.85 25.07
N LEU A 83 -9.49 8.23 24.36
CA LEU A 83 -10.91 8.34 24.67
C LEU A 83 -11.34 7.17 25.56
N PRO A 84 -12.29 7.40 26.49
CA PRO A 84 -12.85 6.31 27.29
C PRO A 84 -13.48 5.25 26.36
N SER A 85 -13.04 4.00 26.51
CA SER A 85 -13.64 2.86 25.82
C SER A 85 -15.06 2.65 26.35
N GLU A 86 -16.05 3.11 25.60
CA GLU A 86 -17.41 2.64 25.74
C GLU A 86 -17.45 1.16 25.27
N ASN A 87 -17.41 0.25 26.24
CA ASN A 87 -17.43 -1.19 26.04
C ASN A 87 -18.56 -1.62 25.09
N GLY A 88 -18.23 -2.50 24.13
CA GLY A 88 -19.17 -3.15 23.21
C GLY A 88 -18.48 -3.74 21.97
N ASP A 89 -17.72 -4.83 22.18
CA ASP A 89 -17.36 -5.94 21.28
C ASP A 89 -17.20 -5.69 19.75
N GLU A 90 -15.96 -5.72 19.25
CA GLU A 90 -15.43 -6.83 18.41
C GLU A 90 -13.94 -6.61 18.08
N ALA A 91 -13.18 -7.69 18.16
CA ALA A 91 -11.72 -7.74 18.13
C ALA A 91 -11.13 -7.47 16.74
N ASN A 92 -9.97 -6.79 16.69
CA ASN A 92 -8.83 -7.37 16.00
C ASN A 92 -7.52 -6.85 16.60
N GLU A 93 -6.89 -7.71 17.40
CA GLU A 93 -5.50 -7.60 17.81
C GLU A 93 -4.61 -7.85 16.58
N VAL A 94 -3.78 -6.88 16.24
CA VAL A 94 -2.43 -7.16 15.73
C VAL A 94 -1.46 -6.32 16.56
N LEU A 95 -0.95 -6.95 17.62
CA LEU A 95 0.30 -6.54 18.25
C LEU A 95 1.41 -6.79 17.23
N ASP A 96 2.11 -5.74 16.83
CA ASP A 96 3.49 -5.89 16.37
C ASP A 96 4.42 -5.29 17.43
N GLU A 97 5.09 -6.20 18.12
CA GLU A 97 5.91 -5.96 19.29
C GLU A 97 7.30 -5.50 18.84
N ALA A 98 7.61 -4.23 19.08
CA ALA A 98 8.95 -3.69 18.90
C ALA A 98 9.85 -4.12 20.07
N ILE A 99 10.63 -5.19 19.88
CA ILE A 99 11.70 -5.58 20.81
C ILE A 99 13.02 -4.98 20.35
N VAL A 100 13.53 -4.01 21.12
CA VAL A 100 14.90 -3.50 21.01
C VAL A 100 15.70 -3.76 22.30
N LYS A 101 16.88 -4.39 22.10
CA LYS A 101 18.15 -4.33 22.86
C LYS A 101 18.23 -5.21 24.14
N SER A 102 19.30 -5.96 24.48
CA SER A 102 20.73 -5.93 24.08
C SER A 102 21.57 -7.12 24.66
N SER A 103 22.66 -7.50 23.94
CA SER A 103 24.01 -7.99 24.40
C SER A 103 24.18 -9.39 25.04
N ALA A 104 25.25 -10.21 24.83
CA ALA A 104 26.48 -10.17 24.03
C ALA A 104 27.20 -11.56 24.04
N LYS A 105 27.94 -11.92 22.97
CA LYS A 105 29.39 -12.31 22.93
C LYS A 105 29.79 -13.15 21.69
N ASN A 106 30.66 -12.55 20.86
CA ASN A 106 31.86 -13.04 20.12
C ASN A 106 31.79 -14.36 19.32
N GLY A 107 32.06 -14.39 18.00
CA GLY A 107 33.38 -14.23 17.36
C GLY A 107 33.33 -14.67 15.86
N PRO A 108 34.42 -14.50 15.08
CA PRO A 108 34.39 -13.96 13.72
C PRO A 108 34.39 -15.04 12.63
N LEU A 109 33.95 -14.69 11.41
CA LEU A 109 34.60 -15.15 10.17
C LEU A 109 34.12 -14.32 8.96
N THR A 110 35.13 -13.95 8.19
CA THR A 110 35.14 -13.01 7.07
C THR A 110 34.83 -13.71 5.75
N SER A 111 34.05 -13.10 4.86
CA SER A 111 34.32 -13.11 3.40
C SER A 111 33.41 -12.15 2.65
N THR A 112 34.04 -11.23 1.92
CA THR A 112 33.41 -10.25 1.04
C THR A 112 33.33 -10.80 -0.39
N PRO A 113 32.19 -10.64 -1.09
CA PRO A 113 32.20 -10.64 -2.55
C PRO A 113 32.31 -9.22 -3.09
N LYS A 114 33.44 -8.97 -3.75
CA LYS A 114 33.86 -7.72 -4.39
C LYS A 114 33.06 -7.46 -5.66
N VAL A 115 32.31 -6.36 -5.69
CA VAL A 115 31.72 -5.78 -6.90
C VAL A 115 32.86 -5.36 -7.85
N LYS A 116 32.93 -5.98 -9.03
CA LYS A 116 33.84 -5.55 -10.11
C LYS A 116 33.06 -4.70 -11.11
N ARG A 117 33.27 -3.40 -11.02
CA ARG A 117 32.93 -2.41 -12.06
C ARG A 117 33.93 -2.55 -13.20
N THR A 118 33.50 -3.00 -14.38
CA THR A 118 34.33 -2.99 -15.60
C THR A 118 33.80 -1.96 -16.58
N LYS A 119 34.73 -1.14 -17.08
CA LYS A 119 34.53 -0.09 -18.08
C LYS A 119 34.24 -0.69 -19.47
N SER A 120 33.55 0.13 -20.25
CA SER A 120 33.28 0.11 -21.69
C SER A 120 34.44 -0.33 -22.59
N VAL A 121 34.14 -1.16 -23.60
CA VAL A 121 34.83 -1.22 -24.90
C VAL A 121 33.82 -1.55 -26.01
N SER A 122 33.75 -0.66 -26.99
CA SER A 122 33.00 -0.77 -28.24
C SER A 122 33.44 -1.96 -29.11
N LYS A 123 32.48 -2.68 -29.70
CA LYS A 123 32.70 -3.46 -30.94
C LYS A 123 31.43 -3.50 -31.78
N LYS A 124 31.51 -2.91 -32.98
CA LYS A 124 30.56 -3.05 -34.10
C LYS A 124 30.57 -4.51 -34.61
N PRO A 125 29.43 -4.98 -35.13
CA PRO A 125 29.41 -5.74 -36.38
C PRO A 125 28.52 -4.98 -37.40
N SER A 126 29.06 -4.55 -38.54
CA SER A 126 29.09 -5.31 -39.80
C SER A 126 27.70 -5.46 -40.43
N VAL A 127 27.40 -4.52 -41.31
CA VAL A 127 26.25 -4.47 -42.22
C VAL A 127 26.33 -5.61 -43.24
N PRO A 128 25.18 -6.20 -43.65
CA PRO A 128 25.01 -6.57 -45.05
C PRO A 128 23.96 -5.67 -45.68
N SER A 129 24.41 -4.90 -46.66
CA SER A 129 23.58 -4.20 -47.62
C SER A 129 22.90 -5.26 -48.50
N GLN A 130 21.60 -5.11 -48.76
CA GLN A 130 21.09 -5.20 -50.13
C GLN A 130 19.71 -4.54 -50.25
N ASN A 131 19.78 -3.42 -50.96
CA ASN A 131 18.77 -2.59 -51.60
C ASN A 131 17.68 -3.37 -52.36
N LYS A 132 16.42 -2.92 -52.32
CA LYS A 132 15.72 -2.45 -53.53
C LYS A 132 14.40 -1.68 -53.25
N GLU A 133 14.43 -0.44 -53.72
CA GLU A 133 13.36 0.46 -54.18
C GLU A 133 12.08 -0.24 -54.69
N ARG A 134 10.85 0.23 -54.43
CA ARG A 134 10.02 1.26 -55.13
C ARG A 134 8.57 0.94 -54.67
N SER A 135 7.52 1.76 -54.69
CA SER A 135 7.20 3.00 -55.38
C SER A 135 5.97 3.58 -54.68
N ILE A 136 5.86 4.89 -54.72
CA ILE A 136 4.67 5.68 -54.43
C ILE A 136 3.50 5.24 -55.33
N GLN A 137 2.32 5.08 -54.73
CA GLN A 137 1.03 5.49 -55.31
C GLN A 137 0.07 5.81 -54.17
#